data_AF-A0A6J6QCB2-F1
#
_entry.id   AF-A0A6J6QCB2-F1
#
_cell.length_a   1.000
_cell.length_b   1.000
_cell.length_c   1.000
_cell.angle_alpha   90.00
_cell.angle_beta   90.00
_cell.angle_gamma   90.00
#
_symmetry.space_group_name_H-M   'P 1'
#
loop_
_entity.id
_entity.type
_entity.pdbx_description
1 polymer ?
#
loop_
_entity_poly.entity_id
_entity_poly.type
_entity_poly.pdbx_seq_one_letter_code
_entity_poly.pdbx_strand_id
1 'polypeptide(L)'
;MQVALLIITALTAAADWWSRLSDRQRLESWTKPATTLLVIGLALVSGAPGSRIAVAVVALALCLAGDIALMPVVDKFVVGLASFLFGHLVFIVLFVQYGLDQPRLAGIAILLAAVLVMSIGNIIVRGAATQEAALKAPVTAYLLVISTMTAFGWATGKPWVIVGVTLFVISDSILGWRQFVRTRPWMAVAIMVTYHGAIASLAISLW
;
A
#
# COMPACT_ATOMS: atom_id res chain seq x y z
N MET A 1 12.88 -21.47 8.50
CA MET A 1 11.50 -20.95 8.66
C MET A 1 11.27 -19.68 7.84
N GLN A 2 12.04 -18.62 8.10
CA GLN A 2 11.97 -17.32 7.41
C GLN A 2 12.07 -17.38 5.87
N VAL A 3 13.07 -18.09 5.32
CA VAL A 3 13.24 -18.26 3.86
C VAL A 3 12.04 -18.97 3.23
N ALA A 4 11.52 -20.02 3.87
CA ALA A 4 10.34 -20.74 3.39
C ALA A 4 9.11 -19.82 3.35
N LEU A 5 8.92 -18.97 4.37
CA LEU A 5 7.80 -18.03 4.42
C LEU A 5 7.89 -16.97 3.32
N LEU A 6 9.10 -16.47 3.02
CA LEU A 6 9.34 -15.55 1.89
C LEU A 6 9.00 -16.21 0.55
N ILE A 7 9.45 -17.45 0.34
CA ILE A 7 9.16 -18.21 -0.88
C ILE A 7 7.66 -18.44 -1.02
N ILE A 8 6.98 -18.87 0.04
CA ILE A 8 5.52 -19.09 0.02
C ILE A 8 4.78 -17.77 -0.27
N THR A 9 5.18 -16.67 0.35
CA THR A 9 4.62 -15.33 0.09
C THR A 9 4.77 -14.94 -1.38
N ALA A 10 5.96 -15.14 -1.95
CA ALA A 10 6.23 -14.83 -3.36
C ALA A 10 5.40 -15.71 -4.31
N LEU A 11 5.26 -17.01 -4.00
CA LEU A 11 4.43 -17.93 -4.79
C LEU A 11 2.95 -17.56 -4.72
N THR A 12 2.43 -17.21 -3.53
CA THR A 12 1.03 -16.78 -3.38
C THR A 12 0.78 -15.44 -4.08
N ALA A 13 1.71 -14.50 -4.01
CA ALA A 13 1.64 -13.24 -4.75
C ALA A 13 1.66 -13.46 -6.27
N ALA A 14 2.52 -14.34 -6.77
CA ALA A 14 2.57 -14.71 -8.18
C ALA A 14 1.27 -15.39 -8.64
N ALA A 15 0.68 -16.24 -7.80
CA ALA A 15 -0.62 -16.86 -8.06
C ALA A 15 -1.74 -15.81 -8.13
N ASP A 16 -1.69 -14.78 -7.28
CA ASP A 16 -2.63 -13.64 -7.33
C ASP A 16 -2.50 -12.85 -8.63
N TRP A 17 -1.27 -12.50 -9.02
CA TRP A 17 -1.00 -11.79 -10.27
C TRP A 17 -1.47 -12.59 -11.48
N TRP A 18 -1.23 -13.91 -11.48
CA TRP A 18 -1.71 -14.82 -12.51
C TRP A 18 -3.25 -14.89 -12.54
N SER A 19 -3.90 -14.89 -11.37
CA SER A 19 -5.36 -14.89 -11.27
C SER A 19 -5.97 -13.66 -11.95
N ARG A 20 -5.33 -12.50 -11.79
CA ARG A 20 -5.73 -11.24 -12.43
C ARG A 20 -5.46 -11.22 -13.93
N LEU A 21 -4.37 -11.82 -14.41
CA LEU A 21 -4.09 -11.96 -15.85
C LEU A 21 -5.06 -12.90 -16.55
N SER A 22 -5.54 -13.92 -15.84
CA SER A 22 -6.44 -14.95 -16.37
C SER A 22 -7.92 -14.70 -16.04
N ASP A 23 -8.25 -13.52 -15.50
CA ASP A 23 -9.60 -13.12 -15.03
C ASP A 23 -10.30 -14.15 -14.12
N ARG A 24 -9.54 -14.84 -13.25
CA ARG A 24 -10.03 -15.88 -12.34
C ARG A 24 -10.39 -15.32 -10.96
N GLN A 25 -11.55 -14.65 -10.87
CA GLN A 25 -12.02 -14.00 -9.64
C GLN A 25 -12.06 -14.91 -8.40
N ARG A 26 -12.43 -16.19 -8.56
CA ARG A 26 -12.44 -17.15 -7.43
C ARG A 26 -11.06 -17.42 -6.88
N LEU A 27 -10.02 -17.46 -7.73
CA LEU A 27 -8.66 -17.66 -7.26
C LEU A 27 -8.17 -16.40 -6.54
N GLU A 28 -8.43 -15.24 -7.15
CA GLU A 28 -8.10 -13.93 -6.59
C GLU A 28 -8.67 -13.72 -5.17
N SER A 29 -9.93 -14.12 -4.93
CA SER A 29 -10.57 -13.97 -3.62
C SER A 29 -9.86 -14.73 -2.49
N TRP A 30 -9.06 -15.76 -2.82
CA TRP A 30 -8.24 -16.49 -1.86
C TRP A 30 -6.79 -16.02 -1.85
N THR A 31 -6.18 -15.84 -3.02
CA THR A 31 -4.75 -15.50 -3.13
C THR A 31 -4.43 -14.11 -2.61
N LYS A 32 -5.34 -13.15 -2.81
CA LYS A 32 -5.16 -11.77 -2.36
C LYS A 32 -5.06 -11.68 -0.83
N PRO A 33 -6.07 -12.13 -0.04
CA PRO A 33 -5.95 -12.09 1.42
C PRO A 33 -4.87 -13.03 1.95
N ALA A 34 -4.64 -14.18 1.30
CA ALA A 34 -3.57 -15.09 1.70
C ALA A 34 -2.18 -14.45 1.58
N THR A 35 -1.92 -13.69 0.52
CA THR A 35 -0.66 -12.95 0.35
C THR A 35 -0.44 -11.98 1.50
N THR A 36 -1.44 -11.15 1.82
CA THR A 36 -1.32 -10.16 2.90
C THR A 36 -1.18 -10.83 4.28
N LEU A 37 -1.87 -11.95 4.53
CA LEU A 37 -1.69 -12.75 5.74
C LEU A 37 -0.28 -13.33 5.88
N LEU A 38 0.31 -13.82 4.78
CA LEU A 38 1.68 -14.32 4.78
C LEU A 38 2.69 -13.19 5.05
N VAL A 39 2.44 -11.98 4.51
CA VAL A 39 3.24 -10.78 4.82
C VAL A 39 3.13 -10.38 6.30
N ILE A 40 1.95 -10.49 6.91
CA ILE A 40 1.80 -10.35 8.37
C ILE A 40 2.65 -11.41 9.09
N GLY A 41 2.65 -12.65 8.60
CA GLY A 41 3.54 -13.70 9.08
C GLY A 41 5.02 -13.31 9.03
N LEU A 42 5.49 -12.69 7.94
CA LEU A 42 6.86 -12.20 7.80
C LEU A 42 7.21 -11.15 8.87
N ALA A 43 6.28 -10.25 9.20
CA ALA A 43 6.47 -9.28 10.27
C ALA A 43 6.57 -9.94 11.65
N LEU A 44 5.73 -10.93 11.92
CA LEU A 44 5.69 -11.67 13.19
C LEU A 44 6.96 -12.47 13.47
N VAL A 45 7.62 -13.00 12.43
CA VAL A 45 8.85 -13.81 12.57
C VAL A 45 10.15 -13.01 12.39
N SER A 46 10.08 -11.67 12.32
CA SER A 46 11.21 -10.79 12.04
C SER A 46 12.28 -10.72 13.13
N GLY A 47 11.92 -11.00 14.39
CA GLY A 47 12.81 -10.83 15.54
C GLY A 47 12.95 -9.37 16.01
N ALA A 48 12.20 -8.43 15.42
CA ALA A 48 12.14 -7.04 15.87
C ALA A 48 11.57 -6.90 17.29
N PRO A 49 11.79 -5.75 17.97
CA PRO A 49 11.09 -5.43 19.21
C PRO A 49 9.58 -5.58 19.07
N GLY A 50 8.93 -6.18 20.08
CA GLY A 50 7.50 -6.49 20.05
C GLY A 50 6.59 -5.28 19.78
N SER A 51 6.99 -4.08 20.22
CA SER A 51 6.28 -2.83 19.92
C SER A 51 6.24 -2.51 18.42
N ARG A 52 7.34 -2.71 17.70
CA ARG A 52 7.44 -2.49 16.25
C ARG A 52 6.66 -3.54 15.48
N ILE A 53 6.74 -4.81 15.92
CA ILE A 53 5.95 -5.90 15.35
C ILE A 53 4.46 -5.60 15.49
N ALA A 54 4.00 -5.22 16.69
CA ALA A 54 2.60 -4.91 16.93
C ALA A 54 2.08 -3.78 16.01
N VAL A 55 2.83 -2.69 15.88
CA VAL A 55 2.45 -1.58 14.98
C VAL A 55 2.42 -2.02 13.52
N ALA A 56 3.43 -2.76 13.06
CA ALA A 56 3.47 -3.27 11.69
C ALA A 56 2.29 -4.22 11.39
N VAL A 57 1.97 -5.12 12.33
CA VAL A 57 0.86 -6.06 12.20
C VAL A 57 -0.48 -5.32 12.13
N VAL A 58 -0.69 -4.29 12.96
CA VAL A 58 -1.91 -3.47 12.89
C VAL A 58 -2.02 -2.75 11.55
N ALA A 59 -0.93 -2.15 11.05
CA ALA A 59 -0.92 -1.50 9.74
C ALA A 59 -1.25 -2.49 8.61
N LEU A 60 -0.61 -3.66 8.60
CA LEU A 60 -0.84 -4.71 7.60
C LEU A 60 -2.23 -5.35 7.71
N ALA A 61 -2.79 -5.45 8.92
CA ALA A 61 -4.17 -5.92 9.13
C ALA A 61 -5.19 -4.91 8.57
N LEU A 62 -4.92 -3.61 8.67
CA LEU A 62 -5.72 -2.57 8.02
C LEU A 62 -5.61 -2.64 6.49
N CYS A 63 -4.42 -2.95 5.96
CA CYS A 63 -4.25 -3.24 4.53
C CYS A 63 -5.08 -4.47 4.10
N LEU A 64 -5.07 -5.56 4.89
CA LEU A 64 -5.89 -6.74 4.64
C LEU A 64 -7.40 -6.41 4.67
N ALA A 65 -7.85 -5.61 5.64
CA ALA A 65 -9.24 -5.14 5.70
C ALA A 65 -9.59 -4.32 4.45
N GLY A 66 -8.67 -3.47 3.99
CA GLY A 66 -8.78 -2.73 2.73
C GLY A 66 -8.90 -3.66 1.53
N ASP A 67 -8.04 -4.68 1.45
CA ASP A 67 -8.05 -5.69 0.39
C ASP A 67 -9.39 -6.40 0.26
N ILE A 68 -9.96 -6.78 1.41
CA ILE A 68 -11.27 -7.44 1.52
C ILE A 68 -12.40 -6.49 1.11
N ALA A 69 -12.39 -5.25 1.61
CA ALA A 69 -13.42 -4.26 1.31
C ALA A 69 -13.45 -3.86 -0.17
N LEU A 70 -12.29 -3.86 -0.85
CA LEU A 70 -12.17 -3.58 -2.29
C LEU A 70 -12.42 -4.81 -3.19
N MET A 71 -12.69 -5.99 -2.64
CA MET A 71 -13.03 -7.15 -3.48
C MET A 71 -14.38 -6.92 -4.18
N PRO A 72 -14.57 -7.42 -5.41
CA PRO A 72 -15.84 -7.30 -6.13
C PRO A 72 -17.06 -7.86 -5.39
N VAL A 73 -16.85 -8.80 -4.45
CA VAL A 73 -17.90 -9.41 -3.63
C VAL A 73 -18.41 -8.46 -2.53
N VAL A 74 -17.57 -7.53 -2.07
CA VAL A 74 -17.89 -6.57 -1.01
C VAL A 74 -18.18 -5.17 -1.59
N ASP A 75 -17.37 -4.74 -2.55
CA ASP A 75 -17.50 -3.52 -3.34
C ASP A 75 -17.70 -2.23 -2.51
N LYS A 76 -16.98 -2.13 -1.39
CA LYS A 76 -17.04 -0.96 -0.50
C LYS A 76 -15.79 -0.10 -0.67
N PHE A 77 -15.72 0.61 -1.80
CA PHE A 77 -14.57 1.45 -2.16
C PHE A 77 -14.14 2.40 -1.02
N VAL A 78 -15.08 3.17 -0.46
CA VAL A 78 -14.78 4.15 0.61
C VAL A 78 -14.27 3.48 1.88
N VAL A 79 -14.80 2.30 2.24
CA VAL A 79 -14.34 1.53 3.40
C VAL A 79 -12.94 0.99 3.17
N GLY A 80 -12.67 0.49 1.95
CA GLY A 80 -11.35 0.05 1.55
C GLY A 80 -10.33 1.19 1.62
N LEU A 81 -10.67 2.34 1.02
CA LEU A 81 -9.87 3.56 1.03
C LEU A 81 -9.56 4.03 2.47
N ALA A 82 -10.57 4.06 3.34
CA ALA A 82 -10.39 4.43 4.74
C ALA A 82 -9.48 3.44 5.48
N SER A 83 -9.61 2.14 5.23
CA SER A 83 -8.78 1.11 5.84
C SER A 83 -7.30 1.29 5.47
N PHE A 84 -7.00 1.49 4.19
CA PHE A 84 -5.63 1.80 3.74
C PHE A 84 -5.11 3.12 4.33
N LEU A 85 -5.95 4.17 4.38
CA LEU A 85 -5.59 5.45 4.99
C LEU A 85 -5.16 5.28 6.44
N PHE A 86 -5.94 4.55 7.25
CA PHE A 86 -5.56 4.27 8.63
C PHE A 86 -4.30 3.40 8.70
N GLY A 87 -4.14 2.42 7.81
CA GLY A 87 -2.91 1.63 7.68
C GLY A 87 -1.67 2.52 7.47
N HIS A 88 -1.77 3.51 6.58
CA HIS A 88 -0.70 4.48 6.32
C HIS A 88 -0.35 5.33 7.54
N LEU A 89 -1.35 5.76 8.31
CA LEU A 89 -1.13 6.47 9.58
C LEU A 89 -0.40 5.59 10.60
N VAL A 90 -0.75 4.30 10.69
CA VAL A 90 -0.07 3.36 11.59
C VAL A 90 1.37 3.09 11.11
N PHE A 91 1.62 3.02 9.80
CA PHE A 91 2.99 2.95 9.28
C PHE A 91 3.83 4.18 9.62
N ILE A 92 3.26 5.39 9.63
CA ILE A 92 3.97 6.58 10.11
C ILE A 92 4.45 6.39 11.55
N VAL A 93 3.63 5.80 12.43
CA VAL A 93 4.04 5.47 13.80
C VAL A 93 5.22 4.49 13.81
N LEU A 94 5.20 3.48 12.94
CA LEU A 94 6.33 2.55 12.79
C LEU A 94 7.62 3.28 12.37
N PHE A 95 7.52 4.21 11.42
CA PHE A 95 8.67 4.98 10.94
C PHE A 95 9.24 5.91 12.00
N VAL A 96 8.38 6.54 12.81
CA VAL A 96 8.81 7.31 13.99
C VAL A 96 9.57 6.42 14.97
N GLN A 97 9.14 5.17 15.20
CA GLN A 97 9.87 4.22 16.06
C GLN A 97 11.21 3.74 15.48
N TYR A 98 11.40 3.82 14.16
CA TYR A 98 12.70 3.57 13.52
C TYR A 98 13.67 4.73 13.67
N GLY A 99 13.19 5.95 13.89
CA GLY A 99 13.98 7.19 13.83
C GLY A 99 13.86 7.85 12.45
N LEU A 100 13.97 9.19 12.43
CA LEU A 100 13.77 10.04 11.26
C LEU A 100 15.04 10.86 10.96
N ASP A 101 16.18 10.16 10.89
CA ASP A 101 17.50 10.78 10.90
C ASP A 101 17.95 11.34 9.54
N GLN A 102 17.15 11.17 8.48
CA GLN A 102 17.48 11.58 7.11
C GLN A 102 16.57 12.72 6.58
N PRO A 103 16.65 13.95 7.13
CA PRO A 103 15.79 15.06 6.72
C PRO A 103 15.99 15.47 5.25
N ARG A 104 17.18 15.23 4.68
CA ARG A 104 17.43 15.48 3.24
C ARG A 104 16.61 14.55 2.36
N LEU A 105 16.52 13.26 2.70
CA LEU A 105 15.67 12.30 1.98
C LEU A 105 14.18 12.65 2.15
N ALA A 106 13.79 13.10 3.34
CA ALA A 106 12.44 13.60 3.59
C ALA A 106 12.10 14.79 2.68
N GLY A 107 13.01 15.76 2.54
CA GLY A 107 12.83 16.91 1.65
C GLY A 107 12.67 16.52 0.17
N ILE A 108 13.47 15.55 -0.30
CA ILE A 108 13.34 14.99 -1.66
C ILE A 108 11.97 14.32 -1.83
N ALA A 109 11.56 13.49 -0.87
CA ALA A 109 10.26 12.82 -0.92
C ALA A 109 9.09 13.82 -0.92
N ILE A 110 9.17 14.90 -0.14
CA ILE A 110 8.17 15.98 -0.14
C ILE A 110 8.10 16.65 -1.51
N LEU A 111 9.24 16.97 -2.12
CA LEU A 111 9.29 17.56 -3.46
C LEU A 111 8.64 16.63 -4.49
N LEU A 112 9.01 15.36 -4.50
CA LEU A 112 8.46 14.36 -5.43
C LEU A 112 6.96 14.17 -5.21
N ALA A 113 6.51 14.10 -3.95
CA ALA A 113 5.09 14.00 -3.61
C ALA A 113 4.32 15.25 -4.04
N ALA A 114 4.88 16.45 -3.85
CA ALA A 114 4.26 17.69 -4.32
C ALA A 114 4.11 17.72 -5.84
N VAL A 115 5.15 17.32 -6.58
CA VAL A 115 5.08 17.19 -8.06
C VAL A 115 4.00 16.19 -8.46
N LEU A 116 3.94 15.03 -7.81
CA LEU A 116 2.93 14.00 -8.09
C LEU A 116 1.50 14.49 -7.79
N VAL A 117 1.29 15.18 -6.67
CA VAL A 117 0.00 15.75 -6.27
C VAL A 117 -0.44 16.85 -7.25
N MET A 118 0.45 17.76 -7.64
CA MET A 118 0.14 18.85 -8.58
C MET A 118 -0.11 18.35 -10.00
N SER A 119 0.45 17.19 -10.38
CA SER A 119 0.25 16.56 -11.69
C SER A 119 -0.87 15.52 -11.65
N ILE A 120 -0.53 14.26 -11.41
CA ILE A 120 -1.44 13.10 -11.46
C ILE A 120 -2.52 13.20 -10.38
N GLY A 121 -2.17 13.61 -9.16
CA GLY A 121 -3.10 13.69 -8.03
C GLY A 121 -4.27 14.64 -8.30
N ASN A 122 -4.02 15.82 -8.88
CA ASN A 122 -5.07 16.78 -9.23
C ASN A 122 -6.03 16.24 -10.28
N ILE A 123 -5.53 15.45 -11.25
CA ILE A 123 -6.38 14.79 -12.25
C ILE A 123 -7.28 13.75 -11.57
N ILE A 124 -6.72 12.94 -10.66
CA ILE A 124 -7.47 11.93 -9.89
C ILE A 124 -8.55 12.58 -9.03
N VAL A 125 -8.23 13.64 -8.28
CA VAL A 125 -9.19 14.35 -7.41
C VAL A 125 -10.33 14.97 -8.22
N ARG A 126 -10.00 15.58 -9.38
CA ARG A 126 -11.03 16.12 -10.29
C ARG A 126 -11.90 15.01 -10.84
N GLY A 127 -11.30 13.91 -11.30
CA GLY A 127 -12.04 12.73 -11.77
C GLY A 127 -13.00 12.18 -10.71
N ALA A 128 -12.54 12.03 -9.47
CA ALA A 128 -13.35 11.61 -8.35
C ALA A 128 -14.53 12.57 -8.11
N ALA A 129 -14.27 13.88 -8.10
CA ALA A 129 -15.30 14.90 -7.91
C ALA A 129 -16.33 14.95 -9.05
N THR A 130 -15.91 14.65 -10.28
CA THR A 130 -16.83 14.59 -11.44
C THR A 130 -17.70 13.35 -11.43
N GLN A 131 -17.21 12.22 -10.91
CA GLN A 131 -18.03 11.02 -10.72
C GLN A 131 -19.02 11.25 -9.58
N GLU A 132 -18.52 11.64 -8.40
CA GLU A 132 -19.33 11.95 -7.24
C GLU A 132 -18.65 13.05 -6.40
N ALA A 133 -19.32 14.19 -6.22
CA ALA A 133 -18.75 15.33 -5.50
C ALA A 133 -18.29 14.97 -4.06
N ALA A 134 -18.97 14.01 -3.43
CA ALA A 134 -18.64 13.51 -2.09
C ALA A 134 -17.27 12.81 -2.02
N LEU A 135 -16.76 12.25 -3.13
CA LEU A 135 -15.48 11.53 -3.17
C LEU A 135 -14.27 12.47 -3.19
N LYS A 136 -14.47 13.76 -3.51
CA LYS A 136 -13.38 14.75 -3.55
C LYS A 136 -12.62 14.80 -2.23
N ALA A 137 -13.33 14.90 -1.10
CA ALA A 137 -12.72 15.04 0.21
C ALA A 137 -11.98 13.77 0.66
N PRO A 138 -12.58 12.55 0.61
CA PRO A 138 -11.87 11.31 0.93
C PRO A 138 -10.61 11.08 0.09
N VAL A 139 -10.68 11.30 -1.23
CA VAL A 139 -9.53 11.09 -2.13
C VAL A 139 -8.43 12.12 -1.86
N THR A 140 -8.79 13.38 -1.60
CA THR A 140 -7.80 14.41 -1.23
C THR A 140 -7.12 14.07 0.11
N ALA A 141 -7.89 13.67 1.12
CA ALA A 141 -7.36 13.25 2.41
C ALA A 141 -6.40 12.06 2.25
N TYR A 142 -6.77 11.08 1.42
CA TYR A 142 -5.92 9.94 1.11
C TYR A 142 -4.58 10.35 0.49
N LEU A 143 -4.61 11.21 -0.54
CA LEU A 143 -3.40 11.71 -1.19
C LEU A 143 -2.48 12.45 -0.23
N LEU A 144 -3.02 13.23 0.71
CA LEU A 144 -2.23 13.91 1.73
C LEU A 144 -1.58 12.93 2.71
N VAL A 145 -2.33 11.93 3.17
CA VAL A 145 -1.83 10.92 4.12
C VAL A 145 -0.73 10.07 3.48
N ILE A 146 -0.93 9.55 2.26
CA ILE A 146 0.09 8.71 1.61
C ILE A 146 1.36 9.52 1.24
N SER A 147 1.20 10.79 0.87
CA SER A 147 2.33 11.70 0.65
C SER A 147 3.12 11.93 1.94
N THR A 148 2.41 12.13 3.06
CA THR A 148 3.02 12.29 4.38
C THR A 148 3.74 11.02 4.82
N MET A 149 3.10 9.86 4.66
CA MET A 149 3.72 8.57 4.95
C MET A 149 5.00 8.36 4.14
N THR A 150 5.01 8.75 2.87
CA THR A 150 6.19 8.63 2.00
C THR A 150 7.34 9.50 2.49
N ALA A 151 7.06 10.74 2.88
CA ALA A 151 8.06 11.63 3.46
C ALA A 151 8.67 11.05 4.75
N PHE A 152 7.83 10.54 5.66
CA PHE A 152 8.30 9.88 6.88
C PHE A 152 9.10 8.61 6.58
N GLY A 153 8.63 7.79 5.63
CA GLY A 153 9.32 6.57 5.22
C GLY A 153 10.72 6.86 4.67
N TRP A 154 10.85 7.87 3.82
CA TRP A 154 12.16 8.30 3.31
C TRP A 154 13.05 8.91 4.39
N ALA A 155 12.47 9.64 5.35
CA ALA A 155 13.20 10.19 6.48
C ALA A 155 13.86 9.12 7.37
N THR A 156 13.39 7.86 7.33
CA THR A 156 14.04 6.76 8.06
C THR A 156 15.41 6.38 7.51
N GLY A 157 15.68 6.65 6.22
CA GLY A 157 16.88 6.17 5.53
C GLY A 157 16.96 4.66 5.33
N LYS A 158 15.97 3.87 5.79
CA LYS A 158 15.97 2.42 5.67
C LYS A 158 15.59 2.01 4.23
N PRO A 159 16.43 1.24 3.51
CA PRO A 159 16.18 0.91 2.10
C PRO A 159 14.83 0.23 1.87
N TRP A 160 14.47 -0.77 2.68
CA TRP A 160 13.20 -1.48 2.55
C TRP A 160 11.97 -0.63 2.89
N VAL A 161 12.12 0.36 3.77
CA VAL A 161 11.05 1.34 4.03
C VAL A 161 10.86 2.24 2.82
N ILE A 162 11.95 2.78 2.27
CA ILE A 162 11.94 3.64 1.07
C ILE A 162 11.30 2.91 -0.10
N VAL A 163 11.70 1.67 -0.37
CA VAL A 163 11.09 0.82 -1.40
C VAL A 163 9.60 0.63 -1.12
N GLY A 164 9.24 0.26 0.11
CA GLY A 164 7.86 0.00 0.51
C GLY A 164 6.93 1.19 0.28
N VAL A 165 7.28 2.36 0.83
CA VAL A 165 6.44 3.57 0.70
C VAL A 165 6.38 4.09 -0.74
N THR A 166 7.46 3.95 -1.50
CA THR A 166 7.49 4.36 -2.91
C THR A 166 6.57 3.47 -3.76
N LEU A 167 6.64 2.14 -3.56
CA LEU A 167 5.76 1.21 -4.24
C LEU A 167 4.29 1.41 -3.84
N PHE A 168 4.00 1.80 -2.60
CA PHE A 168 2.65 2.19 -2.18
C PHE A 168 2.12 3.38 -2.98
N VAL A 169 2.90 4.45 -3.11
CA VAL A 169 2.52 5.63 -3.92
C VAL A 169 2.27 5.23 -5.38
N ILE A 170 3.12 4.38 -5.96
CA ILE A 170 2.95 3.92 -7.35
C ILE A 170 1.65 3.11 -7.47
N SER A 171 1.45 2.12 -6.60
CA SER A 171 0.23 1.29 -6.55
C SER A 171 -1.02 2.15 -6.52
N ASP A 172 -1.07 3.10 -5.59
CA ASP A 172 -2.28 3.87 -5.31
C ASP A 172 -2.52 4.96 -6.35
N SER A 173 -1.46 5.48 -6.96
CA SER A 173 -1.58 6.35 -8.13
C SER A 173 -2.21 5.62 -9.31
N ILE A 174 -1.80 4.36 -9.55
CA ILE A 174 -2.40 3.53 -10.62
C ILE A 174 -3.85 3.18 -10.26
N LEU A 175 -4.13 2.82 -9.01
CA LEU A 175 -5.48 2.52 -8.53
C LEU A 175 -6.42 3.72 -8.67
N GLY A 176 -6.01 4.90 -8.19
CA GLY A 176 -6.78 6.14 -8.31
C GLY A 176 -7.01 6.53 -9.77
N TRP A 177 -6.00 6.38 -10.63
CA TRP A 177 -6.14 6.63 -12.07
C TRP A 177 -7.13 5.67 -12.73
N ARG A 178 -7.04 4.37 -12.40
CA ARG A 178 -7.94 3.34 -12.90
C ARG A 178 -9.39 3.64 -12.49
N GLN A 179 -9.62 4.02 -11.24
CA GLN A 179 -10.95 4.26 -10.69
C GLN A 179 -11.58 5.55 -11.24
N PHE A 180 -10.81 6.64 -11.33
CA PHE A 180 -11.36 7.98 -11.51
C PHE A 180 -11.09 8.63 -12.87
N VAL A 181 -10.17 8.07 -13.67
CA VAL A 181 -9.73 8.69 -14.93
C VAL A 181 -9.94 7.76 -16.11
N ARG A 182 -9.23 6.63 -16.15
CA ARG A 182 -9.39 5.63 -17.23
C ARG A 182 -8.87 4.26 -16.84
N THR A 183 -9.68 3.24 -17.08
CA THR A 183 -9.31 1.83 -16.90
C THR A 183 -8.49 1.29 -18.08
N ARG A 184 -7.40 0.57 -17.78
CA ARG A 184 -6.65 -0.26 -18.74
C ARG A 184 -6.43 -1.67 -18.15
N PRO A 185 -6.38 -2.73 -18.99
CA PRO A 185 -6.23 -4.11 -18.51
C PRO A 185 -4.99 -4.33 -17.61
N TRP A 186 -3.82 -3.83 -18.06
CA TRP A 186 -2.55 -3.99 -17.35
C TRP A 186 -2.52 -3.37 -15.94
N MET A 187 -3.39 -2.38 -15.67
CA MET A 187 -3.40 -1.68 -14.38
C MET A 187 -3.76 -2.60 -13.22
N ALA A 188 -4.63 -3.59 -13.44
CA ALA A 188 -5.05 -4.51 -12.36
C ALA A 188 -3.84 -5.27 -11.79
N VAL A 189 -2.99 -5.78 -12.69
CA VAL A 189 -1.79 -6.53 -12.32
C VAL A 189 -0.71 -5.59 -11.79
N ALA A 190 -0.51 -4.43 -12.43
CA ALA A 190 0.48 -3.46 -11.98
C ALA A 190 0.21 -3.01 -10.54
N ILE A 191 -1.04 -2.70 -10.18
CA ILE A 191 -1.46 -2.39 -8.82
C ILE A 191 -1.01 -3.50 -7.86
N MET A 192 -1.40 -4.76 -8.12
CA MET A 192 -1.09 -5.87 -7.22
C MET A 192 0.41 -6.18 -7.12
N VAL A 193 1.18 -6.05 -8.20
CA VAL A 193 2.64 -6.23 -8.18
C VAL A 193 3.28 -5.18 -7.29
N THR A 194 2.93 -3.91 -7.50
CA THR A 194 3.49 -2.81 -6.69
C THR A 194 3.00 -2.87 -5.25
N TYR A 195 1.74 -3.21 -5.01
CA TYR A 195 1.15 -3.34 -3.68
C TYR A 195 1.78 -4.48 -2.88
N HIS A 196 1.86 -5.70 -3.44
CA HIS A 196 2.50 -6.83 -2.77
C HIS A 196 3.98 -6.53 -2.48
N GLY A 197 4.69 -5.91 -3.43
CA GLY A 197 6.06 -5.44 -3.20
C GLY A 197 6.16 -4.41 -2.07
N ALA A 198 5.18 -3.51 -1.97
CA ALA A 198 5.11 -2.49 -0.93
C ALA A 198 4.98 -3.11 0.46
N ILE A 199 3.95 -3.93 0.68
CA ILE A 199 3.68 -4.57 1.99
C ILE A 199 4.79 -5.54 2.37
N ALA A 200 5.35 -6.30 1.41
CA ALA A 200 6.47 -7.21 1.68
C ALA A 200 7.73 -6.45 2.08
N SER A 201 8.06 -5.34 1.39
CA SER A 201 9.22 -4.51 1.75
C SER A 201 9.06 -3.89 3.14
N LEU A 202 7.87 -3.42 3.51
CA LEU A 202 7.61 -2.90 4.85
C LEU A 202 7.71 -3.99 5.93
N ALA A 203 7.26 -5.21 5.66
CA ALA A 203 7.44 -6.34 6.59
C ALA A 203 8.92 -6.74 6.72
N ILE A 204 9.68 -6.77 5.62
CA ILE A 204 11.13 -7.06 5.60
C ILE A 204 11.92 -5.96 6.31
N SER A 205 11.43 -4.73 6.37
CA SER A 205 12.12 -3.63 7.07
C SER A 205 12.34 -3.84 8.58
N LEU A 206 11.63 -4.81 9.17
CA LEU A 206 11.73 -5.21 10.56
C LEU A 206 12.92 -6.14 10.85
N TRP A 207 13.53 -6.72 9.82
CA TRP A 207 14.58 -7.72 9.93
C TRP A 207 15.96 -7.08 10.13
#